data_AF-A0A6G0INQ6-F1
#
_entry.id   AF-A0A6G0INQ6-F1
#
_cell.length_a   1.000
_cell.length_b   1.000
_cell.length_c   1.000
_cell.angle_alpha   90.00
_cell.angle_beta   90.00
_cell.angle_gamma   90.00
#
_symmetry.space_group_name_H-M   'P 1'
#
loop_
_entity.id
_entity.type
_entity.pdbx_description
1 polymer ?
#
loop_
_entity_poly.entity_id
_entity_poly.type
_entity_poly.pdbx_seq_one_letter_code
_entity_poly.pdbx_strand_id
1 'polypeptide(L)'
;MSQKVLLFKLLLVRYATQSLAEIRANCNEDVTLDCPGLPSGDMNFLSLTWYKLSEKRHGIIRFSKNGMSPQNYSFIRPARFGERYSLFLTSVTPEDSGSYECAISANVGGQNQNLQVNLIVHECVTEADLTTKANVLNATQPNRIYVQPEDLPLMWAIIGYVAVAIGKMVLSLISIWVIRAVHKRSSRRWRDEC
;
A
#
# COMPACT_ATOMS: atom_id res chain seq x y z
N MET A 1 30.54 -12.98 -4.37
CA MET A 1 29.13 -13.38 -4.60
C MET A 1 28.16 -12.81 -3.56
N SER A 2 28.58 -12.60 -2.30
CA SER A 2 27.72 -12.14 -1.18
C SER A 2 27.14 -10.71 -1.33
N GLN A 3 27.94 -9.73 -1.78
CA GLN A 3 27.53 -8.32 -1.86
C GLN A 3 26.38 -8.06 -2.86
N LYS A 4 26.41 -8.74 -4.01
CA LYS A 4 25.32 -8.65 -5.00
C LYS A 4 24.02 -9.23 -4.47
N VAL A 5 24.10 -10.33 -3.72
CA VAL A 5 22.92 -10.95 -3.07
C VAL A 5 22.36 -10.02 -1.99
N LEU A 6 23.22 -9.37 -1.20
CA LEU A 6 22.80 -8.38 -0.19
C LEU A 6 22.08 -7.20 -0.83
N LEU A 7 22.61 -6.65 -1.92
CA LEU A 7 21.98 -5.56 -2.69
C LEU A 7 20.61 -5.96 -3.24
N PHE A 8 20.50 -7.14 -3.86
CA PHE A 8 19.21 -7.65 -4.33
C PHE A 8 18.20 -7.81 -3.19
N LYS A 9 18.62 -8.32 -2.03
CA LYS A 9 17.74 -8.42 -0.85
C LYS A 9 17.31 -7.05 -0.34
N LEU A 10 18.21 -6.08 -0.28
CA LEU A 10 17.88 -4.71 0.16
C LEU A 10 16.92 -4.01 -0.82
N LEU A 11 17.10 -4.21 -2.13
CA LEU A 11 16.21 -3.69 -3.15
C LEU A 11 14.82 -4.34 -3.08
N LEU A 12 14.75 -5.66 -2.89
CA LEU A 12 13.49 -6.38 -2.71
C LEU A 12 12.78 -5.97 -1.41
N VAL A 13 13.51 -5.75 -0.32
CA VAL A 13 12.95 -5.23 0.93
C VAL A 13 12.43 -3.81 0.73
N ARG A 14 13.18 -2.91 0.09
CA ARG A 14 12.68 -1.55 -0.19
C ARG A 14 11.45 -1.55 -1.09
N TYR A 15 11.41 -2.43 -2.09
CA TYR A 15 10.25 -2.59 -2.96
C TYR A 15 9.03 -3.14 -2.20
N ALA A 16 9.22 -4.17 -1.38
CA ALA A 16 8.16 -4.74 -0.56
C ALA A 16 7.71 -3.83 0.59
N THR A 17 8.54 -2.86 0.99
CA THR A 17 8.27 -1.88 2.04
C THR A 17 7.86 -0.52 1.46
N GLN A 18 7.44 -0.43 0.19
CA GLN A 18 6.68 0.73 -0.28
C GLN A 18 5.33 0.73 0.44
N SER A 19 5.33 1.17 1.69
CA SER A 19 4.12 1.39 2.46
C SER A 19 3.35 2.50 1.76
N LEU A 20 2.09 2.21 1.44
CA LEU A 20 1.11 3.21 1.02
C LEU A 20 1.16 4.38 2.01
N ALA A 21 1.32 5.62 1.53
CA ALA A 21 1.35 6.78 2.40
C ALA A 21 0.00 6.89 3.11
N GLU A 22 -0.01 6.87 4.44
CA GLU A 22 -1.21 6.93 5.26
C GLU A 22 -1.32 8.32 5.90
N ILE A 23 -2.48 8.95 5.74
CA ILE A 23 -2.82 10.25 6.32
C ILE A 23 -4.03 10.04 7.24
N ARG A 24 -3.92 10.53 8.46
CA ARG A 24 -5.00 10.47 9.47
C ARG A 24 -5.52 11.88 9.74
N ALA A 25 -6.83 12.01 9.79
CA ALA A 25 -7.52 13.27 10.10
C ALA A 25 -8.69 13.00 11.03
N ASN A 26 -9.09 13.98 11.82
CA ASN A 26 -10.36 13.91 12.54
C ASN A 26 -11.51 14.41 11.66
N CYS A 27 -12.72 14.01 12.00
CA CYS A 27 -13.92 14.55 11.37
C CYS A 27 -13.96 16.08 11.49
N ASN A 28 -14.44 16.75 10.44
CA ASN A 28 -14.53 18.20 10.25
C ASN A 28 -13.20 18.95 10.11
N GLU A 29 -12.07 18.25 10.08
CA GLU A 29 -10.78 18.87 9.75
C GLU A 29 -10.63 19.08 8.24
N ASP A 30 -9.77 20.03 7.86
CA ASP A 30 -9.32 20.18 6.49
C ASP A 30 -8.07 19.31 6.28
N VAL A 31 -8.01 18.57 5.17
CA VAL A 31 -6.89 17.69 4.86
C VAL A 31 -6.28 17.99 3.51
N THR A 32 -4.96 17.84 3.44
CA THR A 32 -4.17 17.95 2.22
C THR A 32 -3.52 16.60 1.95
N LEU A 33 -3.82 15.99 0.80
CA LEU A 33 -3.20 14.75 0.34
C LEU A 33 -2.10 15.09 -0.67
N ASP A 34 -0.85 14.92 -0.25
CA ASP A 34 0.31 15.11 -1.12
C ASP A 34 0.48 13.94 -2.09
N CYS A 35 0.89 14.24 -3.32
CA CYS A 35 1.21 13.20 -4.31
C CYS A 35 2.62 12.63 -4.02
N PRO A 36 2.76 11.34 -3.64
CA PRO A 36 4.04 10.80 -3.21
C PRO A 36 5.09 10.86 -4.33
N GLY A 37 6.28 11.40 -4.05
CA GLY A 37 7.38 11.41 -5.02
C GLY A 37 7.26 12.46 -6.13
N LEU A 38 6.29 13.37 -6.06
CA LEU A 38 6.29 14.57 -6.91
C LEU A 38 7.28 15.61 -6.32
N PRO A 39 8.41 15.92 -6.99
CA PRO A 39 9.33 16.93 -6.50
C PRO A 39 8.67 18.31 -6.47
N SER A 40 9.06 19.11 -5.48
CA SER A 40 8.41 20.38 -5.18
C SER A 40 8.50 21.36 -6.36
N GLY A 41 7.34 21.80 -6.86
CA GLY A 41 7.23 22.92 -7.81
C GLY A 41 7.55 22.61 -9.27
N ASP A 42 7.87 21.35 -9.62
CA ASP A 42 8.30 21.02 -10.98
C ASP A 42 7.12 20.58 -11.86
N MET A 43 6.72 21.45 -12.80
CA MET A 43 5.65 21.19 -13.79
C MET A 43 6.12 20.30 -14.96
N ASN A 44 6.80 19.21 -14.64
CA ASN A 44 7.42 18.32 -15.65
C ASN A 44 6.49 17.19 -16.10
N PHE A 45 5.19 17.48 -16.22
CA PHE A 45 4.16 16.53 -16.64
C PHE A 45 3.08 17.23 -17.47
N LEU A 46 2.33 16.45 -18.28
CA LEU A 46 1.25 16.96 -19.14
C LEU A 46 -0.03 17.23 -18.34
N SER A 47 -0.36 16.32 -17.41
CA SER A 47 -1.50 16.49 -16.52
C SER A 47 -1.35 15.67 -15.26
N LEU A 48 -2.00 16.10 -14.19
CA LEU A 48 -2.13 15.37 -12.94
C LEU A 48 -3.62 15.28 -12.59
N THR A 49 -4.09 14.07 -12.30
CA THR A 49 -5.48 13.83 -11.94
C THR A 49 -5.58 13.09 -10.63
N TRP A 50 -6.44 13.58 -9.74
CA TRP A 50 -6.79 12.88 -8.52
C TRP A 50 -8.03 12.04 -8.71
N TYR A 51 -7.99 10.83 -8.16
CA TYR A 51 -9.08 9.88 -8.15
C TYR A 51 -9.35 9.37 -6.74
N LYS A 52 -10.62 9.09 -6.41
CA LYS A 52 -10.99 8.22 -5.29
C LYS A 52 -11.15 6.79 -5.81
N LEU A 53 -10.49 5.84 -5.16
CA LEU A 53 -10.54 4.43 -5.51
C LEU A 53 -11.64 3.75 -4.70
N SER A 54 -12.55 3.08 -5.41
CA SER A 54 -13.55 2.17 -4.84
C SER A 54 -13.69 0.97 -5.79
N GLU A 55 -14.91 0.49 -6.07
CA GLU A 55 -15.15 -0.49 -7.14
C GLU A 55 -14.76 0.03 -8.53
N LYS A 56 -14.90 1.35 -8.72
CA LYS A 56 -14.49 2.06 -9.94
C LYS A 56 -13.63 3.24 -9.56
N ARG A 57 -12.80 3.68 -10.51
CA ARG A 57 -11.96 4.86 -10.35
C ARG A 57 -12.80 6.12 -10.59
N HIS A 58 -13.05 6.90 -9.53
CA HIS A 58 -13.86 8.12 -9.60
C HIS A 58 -12.97 9.35 -9.70
N GLY A 59 -13.07 10.10 -10.80
CA GLY A 59 -12.32 11.35 -10.99
C GLY A 59 -12.77 12.42 -10.01
N ILE A 60 -11.81 13.14 -9.42
CA ILE A 60 -12.07 14.24 -8.49
C ILE A 60 -11.76 15.56 -9.21
N ILE A 61 -10.49 15.77 -9.51
CA ILE A 61 -9.99 17.02 -10.10
C ILE A 61 -8.77 16.73 -10.97
N ARG A 62 -8.65 17.46 -12.08
CA ARG A 62 -7.54 17.35 -13.03
C ARG A 62 -6.88 18.70 -13.29
N PHE A 63 -5.57 18.72 -13.20
CA PHE A 63 -4.72 19.80 -13.68
C PHE A 63 -4.12 19.40 -15.04
N SER A 64 -4.13 20.31 -15.99
CA SER A 64 -3.49 20.13 -17.31
C SER A 64 -2.53 21.27 -17.54
N LYS A 65 -1.31 20.98 -18.03
CA LYS A 65 -0.27 21.98 -18.29
C LYS A 65 -0.72 23.10 -19.23
N ASN A 66 -1.60 22.78 -20.19
CA ASN A 66 -2.13 23.74 -21.17
C ASN A 66 -3.53 24.26 -20.80
N GLY A 67 -4.05 23.89 -19.62
CA GLY A 67 -5.36 24.34 -19.16
C GLY A 67 -5.25 25.66 -18.39
N MET A 68 -6.19 26.59 -18.62
CA MET A 68 -6.28 27.84 -17.85
C MET A 68 -6.77 27.63 -16.41
N SER A 69 -7.50 26.54 -16.14
CA SER A 69 -8.02 26.22 -14.81
C SER A 69 -8.08 24.71 -14.57
N PRO A 70 -8.07 24.27 -13.30
CA PRO A 70 -8.36 22.89 -12.94
C PRO A 70 -9.75 22.47 -13.45
N GLN A 71 -9.82 21.27 -14.02
CA GLN A 71 -11.07 20.65 -14.43
C GLN A 71 -11.60 19.77 -13.29
N ASN A 72 -12.74 20.14 -12.73
CA ASN A 72 -13.45 19.32 -11.76
C ASN A 72 -14.27 18.24 -12.47
N TYR A 73 -14.30 17.04 -11.91
CA TYR A 73 -15.23 15.99 -12.31
C TYR A 73 -16.49 16.04 -11.43
N SER A 74 -17.49 15.21 -11.75
CA SER A 74 -18.71 15.03 -10.94
C SER A 74 -18.42 14.25 -9.65
N PHE A 75 -17.56 14.80 -8.79
CA PHE A 75 -17.28 14.28 -7.46
C PHE A 75 -18.19 14.96 -6.44
N ILE A 76 -18.72 14.16 -5.52
CA ILE A 76 -19.77 14.60 -4.57
C ILE A 76 -19.25 15.70 -3.63
N ARG A 77 -17.97 15.65 -3.28
CA ARG A 77 -17.37 16.54 -2.27
C ARG A 77 -16.61 17.68 -2.94
N PRO A 78 -16.67 18.91 -2.41
CA PRO A 78 -15.83 20.00 -2.88
C PRO A 78 -14.35 19.64 -2.74
N ALA A 79 -13.60 19.80 -3.82
CA ALA A 79 -12.18 19.53 -3.88
C ALA A 79 -11.48 20.63 -4.66
N ARG A 80 -10.26 20.96 -4.26
CA ARG A 80 -9.39 21.88 -4.99
C ARG A 80 -7.96 21.40 -4.95
N PHE A 81 -7.14 21.93 -5.85
CA PHE A 81 -5.70 21.77 -5.72
C PHE A 81 -5.19 22.67 -4.59
N GLY A 82 -4.41 22.07 -3.70
CA GLY A 82 -3.58 22.78 -2.72
C GLY A 82 -2.20 23.10 -3.30
N GLU A 83 -1.24 23.34 -2.41
CA GLU A 83 0.15 23.52 -2.81
C GLU A 83 0.69 22.27 -3.50
N ARG A 84 1.63 22.45 -4.46
CA ARG A 84 2.31 21.34 -5.15
C ARG A 84 1.36 20.30 -5.77
N TYR A 85 0.18 20.73 -6.23
CA TYR A 85 -0.85 19.86 -6.82
C TYR A 85 -1.41 18.80 -5.88
N SER A 86 -1.27 19.00 -4.57
CA SER A 86 -1.96 18.20 -3.56
C SER A 86 -3.48 18.30 -3.72
N LEU A 87 -4.19 17.26 -3.28
CA LEU A 87 -5.63 17.29 -3.19
C LEU A 87 -6.03 17.87 -1.84
N PHE A 88 -6.76 18.99 -1.85
CA PHE A 88 -7.29 19.61 -0.65
C PHE A 88 -8.79 19.31 -0.52
N LEU A 89 -9.18 18.71 0.61
CA LEU A 89 -10.55 18.41 0.98
C LEU A 89 -10.88 19.15 2.29
N THR A 90 -12.00 19.87 2.30
CA THR A 90 -12.45 20.63 3.48
C THR A 90 -13.44 19.83 4.32
N SER A 91 -13.36 19.98 5.64
CA SER A 91 -14.31 19.43 6.60
C SER A 91 -14.63 17.95 6.32
N VAL A 92 -13.60 17.12 6.38
CA VAL A 92 -13.70 15.70 6.01
C VAL A 92 -14.61 14.92 6.96
N THR A 93 -15.26 13.89 6.44
CA THR A 93 -16.10 12.98 7.22
C THR A 93 -15.58 11.54 7.12
N PRO A 94 -16.03 10.60 7.98
CA PRO A 94 -15.59 9.21 7.91
C PRO A 94 -15.76 8.57 6.51
N GLU A 95 -16.77 8.98 5.75
CA GLU A 95 -17.03 8.54 4.37
C GLU A 95 -15.98 9.03 3.37
N ASP A 96 -15.23 10.09 3.70
CA ASP A 96 -14.09 10.55 2.92
C ASP A 96 -12.90 9.59 3.05
N SER A 97 -12.88 8.69 4.04
CA SER A 97 -11.83 7.66 4.16
C SER A 97 -11.74 6.77 2.92
N GLY A 98 -10.54 6.26 2.67
CA GLY A 98 -10.25 5.31 1.61
C GLY A 98 -8.96 5.63 0.86
N SER A 99 -8.73 4.88 -0.22
CA SER A 99 -7.55 5.05 -1.06
C SER A 99 -7.80 6.08 -2.16
N TYR A 100 -6.85 7.00 -2.30
CA TYR A 100 -6.81 8.03 -3.32
C TYR A 100 -5.63 7.76 -4.25
N GLU A 101 -5.79 8.05 -5.54
CA GLU A 101 -4.75 7.91 -6.54
C GLU A 101 -4.44 9.26 -7.18
N CYS A 102 -3.17 9.63 -7.17
CA CYS A 102 -2.59 10.70 -7.96
C CYS A 102 -2.00 10.09 -9.25
N ALA A 103 -2.66 10.33 -10.38
CA ALA A 103 -2.22 9.89 -11.70
C ALA A 103 -1.52 11.03 -12.44
N ILE A 104 -0.21 10.86 -12.67
CA ILE A 104 0.65 11.80 -13.37
C ILE A 104 0.86 11.29 -14.80
N SER A 105 0.41 12.08 -15.78
CA SER A 105 0.69 11.86 -17.19
C SER A 105 1.97 12.58 -17.58
N ALA A 106 3.02 11.82 -17.92
CA ALA A 106 4.32 12.37 -18.24
C ALA A 106 4.34 13.07 -19.61
N ASN A 107 5.36 13.90 -19.84
CA ASN A 107 5.65 14.41 -21.17
C ASN A 107 5.95 13.29 -22.17
N VAL A 108 5.89 13.60 -23.45
CA VAL A 108 6.24 12.65 -24.53
C VAL A 108 7.63 12.05 -24.26
N GLY A 109 7.72 10.73 -24.28
CA GLY A 109 8.95 9.99 -23.96
C GLY A 109 9.18 9.70 -22.47
N GLY A 110 8.35 10.26 -21.57
CA GLY A 110 8.35 9.94 -20.16
C GLY A 110 7.41 8.80 -19.79
N GLN A 111 7.47 8.36 -18.52
CA GLN A 111 6.63 7.30 -17.98
C GLN A 111 5.54 7.87 -17.07
N ASN A 112 4.28 7.48 -17.32
CA ASN A 112 3.16 7.81 -16.44
C ASN A 112 3.32 7.15 -15.07
N GLN A 113 2.87 7.85 -14.03
CA GLN A 113 2.94 7.35 -12.65
C GLN A 113 1.54 7.36 -12.03
N ASN A 114 1.22 6.31 -11.30
CA ASN A 114 0.00 6.23 -10.49
C ASN A 114 0.44 5.94 -9.06
N LEU A 115 0.21 6.90 -8.18
CA LEU A 115 0.71 6.88 -6.81
C LEU A 115 -0.48 6.97 -5.88
N GLN A 116 -0.52 6.09 -4.89
CA GLN A 116 -1.66 5.99 -4.00
C GLN A 116 -1.35 6.57 -2.61
N VAL A 117 -2.38 7.07 -1.96
CA VAL A 117 -2.38 7.57 -0.58
C VAL A 117 -3.66 7.06 0.09
N ASN A 118 -3.56 6.60 1.33
CA ASN A 118 -4.71 6.20 2.13
C ASN A 118 -5.09 7.33 3.09
N LEU A 119 -6.35 7.76 3.05
CA LEU A 119 -6.92 8.69 4.02
C LEU A 119 -7.76 7.91 5.03
N ILE A 120 -7.50 8.11 6.31
CA ILE A 120 -8.31 7.60 7.42
C ILE A 120 -8.87 8.79 8.18
N VAL A 121 -10.19 8.93 8.17
CA VAL A 121 -10.91 9.96 8.94
C VAL A 121 -11.57 9.30 10.13
N HIS A 122 -11.26 9.77 11.33
CA HIS A 122 -11.85 9.28 12.56
C HIS A 122 -13.33 9.69 12.69
N GLU A 123 -14.11 8.90 13.45
CA GLU A 123 -15.53 9.18 13.69
C GLU A 123 -15.77 10.56 14.29
N CYS A 124 -16.88 11.19 13.88
CA CYS A 124 -17.30 12.46 14.45
C CYS A 124 -17.77 12.23 15.89
N VAL A 125 -17.08 12.82 16.88
CA VAL A 125 -17.52 12.75 18.26
C VAL A 125 -18.72 13.67 18.44
N THR A 126 -19.91 13.10 18.63
CA THR A 126 -21.08 13.86 19.06
C THR A 126 -20.97 14.05 20.57
N GLU A 127 -20.71 15.28 21.04
CA GLU A 127 -20.59 15.61 22.47
C GLU A 127 -21.92 15.50 23.26
N ALA A 128 -22.98 14.99 22.63
CA ALA A 128 -24.30 14.80 23.22
C ALA A 128 -24.51 13.38 23.80
N ASP A 129 -23.65 12.94 24.73
CA ASP A 129 -24.01 11.86 25.70
C ASP A 129 -23.05 11.72 26.91
N LEU A 130 -22.12 12.65 27.13
CA LEU A 130 -21.20 12.57 28.29
C LEU A 130 -21.82 13.10 29.60
N THR A 131 -22.91 13.88 29.52
CA THR A 131 -23.56 14.46 30.71
C THR A 131 -24.74 13.65 31.23
N THR A 132 -25.32 12.75 30.43
CA THR A 132 -26.51 11.98 30.85
C THR A 132 -26.17 10.58 31.38
N LYS A 133 -25.08 9.95 30.91
CA LYS A 133 -24.65 8.62 31.41
C LYS A 133 -23.79 8.64 32.67
N ALA A 134 -23.27 9.80 33.09
CA ALA A 134 -22.47 9.92 34.31
C ALA A 134 -23.29 9.68 35.59
N ASN A 135 -24.62 9.87 35.55
CA ASN A 135 -25.47 9.74 36.74
C ASN A 135 -26.07 8.32 36.94
N VAL A 136 -25.78 7.36 36.05
CA VAL A 136 -26.35 5.99 36.12
C VAL A 136 -25.28 4.91 36.43
N LEU A 137 -23.99 5.24 36.45
CA LEU A 137 -22.90 4.26 36.65
C LEU A 137 -22.19 4.34 38.01
N ASN A 138 -22.83 4.92 39.04
CA ASN A 138 -22.40 4.72 40.44
C ASN A 138 -22.96 3.39 40.99
N ALA A 139 -22.50 2.27 40.43
CA ALA A 139 -22.64 0.94 41.04
C ALA A 139 -21.61 -0.05 40.49
N THR A 140 -20.59 -0.33 41.32
CA THR A 140 -19.74 -1.55 41.35
C THR A 140 -18.91 -1.93 40.11
N GLN A 141 -17.58 -1.86 40.26
CA GLN A 141 -16.58 -2.63 39.49
C GLN A 141 -17.03 -4.10 39.26
N PRO A 142 -16.80 -4.68 38.07
CA PRO A 142 -15.54 -5.40 37.85
C PRO A 142 -14.99 -5.43 36.41
N ASN A 143 -13.68 -5.69 36.35
CA ASN A 143 -12.92 -6.33 35.28
C ASN A 143 -12.67 -5.57 33.95
N ARG A 144 -11.40 -5.14 33.79
CA ARG A 144 -10.83 -4.73 32.51
C ARG A 144 -10.72 -5.96 31.59
N ILE A 145 -11.58 -6.08 30.59
CA ILE A 145 -11.32 -6.96 29.44
C ILE A 145 -10.65 -6.11 28.38
N TYR A 146 -9.32 -6.17 28.36
CA TYR A 146 -8.49 -5.67 27.28
C TYR A 146 -8.70 -6.60 26.09
N VAL A 147 -9.48 -6.17 25.09
CA VAL A 147 -9.58 -6.86 23.80
C VAL A 147 -8.24 -6.64 23.10
N GLN A 148 -7.35 -7.63 23.17
CA GLN A 148 -6.16 -7.63 22.34
C GLN A 148 -6.60 -7.71 20.86
N PRO A 149 -5.99 -6.93 19.96
CA PRO A 149 -6.09 -7.22 18.55
C PRO A 149 -5.49 -8.61 18.30
N GLU A 150 -6.22 -9.45 17.59
CA GLU A 150 -5.76 -10.77 17.18
C GLU A 150 -4.65 -10.56 16.13
N ASP A 151 -3.41 -10.44 16.62
CA ASP A 151 -2.23 -10.40 15.77
C ASP A 151 -2.23 -11.65 14.90
N LEU A 152 -2.35 -11.46 13.59
CA LEU A 152 -2.26 -12.52 12.58
C LEU A 152 -1.07 -13.42 12.94
N PRO A 153 -1.30 -14.69 13.31
CA PRO A 153 -0.38 -15.34 14.22
C PRO A 153 0.91 -15.67 13.49
N LEU A 154 2.03 -15.32 14.13
CA LEU A 154 3.41 -15.73 13.84
C LEU A 154 3.53 -17.19 13.34
N MET A 155 2.59 -18.04 13.76
CA MET A 155 2.39 -19.42 13.32
C MET A 155 2.26 -19.58 11.80
N TRP A 156 1.50 -18.75 11.09
CA TRP A 156 1.36 -18.87 9.62
C TRP A 156 2.67 -18.56 8.90
N ALA A 157 3.43 -17.59 9.40
CA ALA A 157 4.75 -17.27 8.87
C ALA A 157 5.72 -18.43 9.08
N ILE A 158 5.75 -19.02 10.29
CA ILE A 158 6.57 -20.19 10.60
C ILE A 158 6.21 -21.38 9.70
N ILE A 159 4.91 -21.66 9.53
CA ILE A 159 4.42 -22.74 8.65
C ILE A 159 4.89 -22.50 7.21
N GLY A 160 4.78 -21.27 6.71
CA GLY A 160 5.26 -20.90 5.37
C GLY A 160 6.76 -21.13 5.20
N TYR A 161 7.59 -20.70 6.15
CA TYR A 161 9.04 -20.90 6.10
C TYR A 161 9.43 -22.38 6.15
N VAL A 162 8.77 -23.18 6.99
CA VAL A 162 9.02 -24.63 7.09
C VAL A 162 8.66 -25.32 5.77
N ALA A 163 7.52 -25.00 5.16
CA ALA A 163 7.12 -25.57 3.88
C ALA A 163 8.12 -25.28 2.76
N VAL A 164 8.63 -24.03 2.69
CA VAL A 164 9.66 -23.65 1.71
C VAL A 164 10.98 -24.39 1.97
N ALA A 165 11.38 -24.56 3.23
CA ALA A 165 12.59 -25.29 3.59
C ALA A 165 12.50 -26.77 3.18
N ILE A 166 11.36 -27.41 3.43
CA ILE A 166 11.10 -28.80 3.02
C ILE A 166 11.14 -28.92 1.49
N GLY A 167 10.48 -28.00 0.76
CA GLY A 167 10.51 -27.99 -0.70
C GLY A 167 11.93 -27.92 -1.27
N LYS A 168 12.80 -27.09 -0.68
CA LYS A 168 14.22 -26.99 -1.07
C LYS A 168 14.99 -28.29 -0.80
N MET A 169 14.76 -28.93 0.34
CA MET A 169 15.39 -30.21 0.67
C MET A 169 14.99 -31.30 -0.32
N VAL A 170 13.70 -31.39 -0.66
CA VAL A 170 13.19 -32.38 -1.63
C VAL A 170 13.79 -32.13 -3.03
N LEU A 171 13.79 -30.88 -3.51
CA LEU A 171 14.42 -30.51 -4.79
C LEU A 171 15.92 -30.83 -4.82
N SER A 172 16.63 -30.59 -3.71
CA SER A 172 18.04 -30.94 -3.58
C SER A 172 18.26 -32.46 -3.70
N LEU A 173 17.41 -33.28 -3.05
CA LEU A 173 17.53 -34.73 -3.15
C LEU A 173 17.24 -35.25 -4.56
N ILE A 174 16.21 -34.72 -5.22
CA ILE A 174 15.85 -35.09 -6.60
C ILE A 174 17.00 -34.73 -7.55
N SER A 175 17.57 -33.52 -7.44
CA SER A 175 18.67 -33.10 -8.31
C SER A 175 19.91 -33.99 -8.15
N ILE A 176 20.29 -34.32 -6.91
CA ILE A 176 21.39 -35.25 -6.63
C ILE A 176 21.10 -36.64 -7.22
N TRP A 177 19.86 -37.13 -7.08
CA TRP A 177 19.46 -38.44 -7.60
C TRP A 177 19.55 -38.49 -9.13
N VAL A 178 19.08 -37.45 -9.82
CA VAL A 178 19.16 -37.32 -11.29
C VAL A 178 20.61 -37.30 -11.74
N ILE A 179 21.47 -36.50 -11.11
CA ILE A 179 22.90 -36.43 -11.45
C ILE A 179 23.56 -37.80 -11.29
N ARG A 180 23.30 -38.51 -10.17
CA ARG A 180 23.83 -39.86 -9.94
C ARG A 180 23.32 -40.87 -10.97
N ALA A 181 22.04 -40.78 -11.37
CA ALA A 181 21.46 -41.66 -12.37
C ALA A 181 22.07 -41.42 -13.77
N VAL A 182 22.27 -40.15 -14.15
CA VAL A 182 22.95 -39.78 -15.41
C VAL A 182 24.40 -40.26 -15.40
N HIS A 183 25.13 -40.03 -14.30
CA HIS A 183 26.52 -40.47 -14.17
C HIS A 183 26.64 -42.00 -14.24
N LYS A 184 25.73 -42.74 -13.57
CA LYS A 184 25.69 -44.20 -13.63
C LYS A 184 25.35 -44.72 -15.04
N ARG A 185 24.44 -44.06 -15.77
CA ARG A 185 24.12 -44.40 -17.17
C ARG A 185 25.28 -44.11 -18.10
N SER A 186 25.96 -42.98 -17.94
CA SER A 186 27.16 -42.63 -18.71
C SER A 186 28.26 -43.65 -18.48
N SER A 187 28.59 -43.97 -17.22
CA SER A 187 29.61 -44.97 -16.87
C SER A 187 29.31 -46.38 -17.39
N ARG A 188 28.04 -46.74 -17.60
CA ARG A 188 27.66 -48.00 -18.25
C ARG A 188 27.88 -47.95 -19.76
N ARG A 189 27.49 -46.85 -20.42
CA ARG A 189 27.70 -46.65 -21.86
C ARG A 189 29.18 -46.76 -22.27
N TRP A 190 30.09 -46.19 -21.50
CA TRP A 190 31.54 -46.30 -21.74
C TRP A 190 32.12 -47.72 -21.55
N ARG A 191 31.39 -48.64 -20.90
CA ARG A 191 31.82 -50.03 -20.74
C ARG A 191 31.35 -50.97 -21.85
N ASP A 192 30.33 -50.56 -22.61
CA ASP A 192 29.79 -51.33 -23.72
C ASP A 192 30.46 -50.97 -25.07
N GLU A 193 31.38 -49.99 -25.07
CA GLU A 193 32.16 -49.50 -26.22
C GLU A 193 33.66 -49.92 -26.17
N CYS A 194 34.01 -50.98 -25.41
CA CYS A 194 35.35 -51.58 -25.37
C CYS A 194 35.32 -53.08 -25.67
#